data_AF-A0A0M3J6E7-F1
#
_entry.id   AF-A0A0M3J6E7-F1
#
_cell.length_a   1.000
_cell.length_b   1.000
_cell.length_c   1.000
_cell.angle_alpha   90.00
_cell.angle_beta   90.00
_cell.angle_gamma   90.00
#
_symmetry.space_group_name_H-M   'P 1'
#
loop_
_entity.id
_entity.type
_entity.pdbx_description
1 polymer ?
#
loop_
_entity_poly.entity_id
_entity_poly.type
_entity_poly.pdbx_seq_one_letter_code
_entity_poly.pdbx_strand_id
1 'polypeptide(L)'
;MQFNYEFTSTGSFFGAKNSNITIRMDRHNVVLVAPECWCPTDIIQLFRAISIFGIAAHTVCMDASIFEMITAGISTILIQDRFSLRDEFMNRLRFLPHLREVVIACVRCCCFQLTLNVPLKELRCLSRISGYGLCPERIFERRALSICRLCLPSTNRPSPASDKNKISNRSINGHVNTFKRWIDATSLKERYCQHYY
;
A
#
# COMPACT_ATOMS: atom_id res chain seq x y z
N MET A 1 -6.28 19.88 1.24
CA MET A 1 -5.30 19.56 0.17
C MET A 1 -5.57 20.53 -0.97
N GLN A 2 -4.60 21.34 -1.38
CA GLN A 2 -4.73 22.21 -2.57
C GLN A 2 -3.96 21.53 -3.71
N PHE A 3 -4.63 21.33 -4.85
CA PHE A 3 -4.06 20.70 -6.04
C PHE A 3 -3.65 21.76 -7.05
N ASN A 4 -2.49 21.60 -7.68
CA ASN A 4 -2.08 22.42 -8.81
C ASN A 4 -2.62 21.79 -10.10
N TYR A 5 -3.15 22.63 -11.00
CA TYR A 5 -3.73 22.22 -12.28
C TYR A 5 -2.63 22.02 -13.33
N GLU A 6 -2.55 20.81 -13.91
CA GLU A 6 -1.87 20.59 -15.19
C GLU A 6 -2.86 19.92 -16.16
N PHE A 7 -3.07 20.53 -17.32
CA PHE A 7 -4.07 20.11 -18.30
C PHE A 7 -3.41 19.23 -19.36
N THR A 8 -3.84 17.96 -19.47
CA THR A 8 -3.55 17.11 -20.64
C THR A 8 -4.80 16.33 -21.05
N SER A 9 -4.92 16.06 -22.35
CA SER A 9 -6.15 15.74 -23.09
C SER A 9 -6.78 14.35 -22.85
N THR A 10 -6.35 13.59 -21.84
CA THR A 10 -6.78 12.20 -21.59
C THR A 10 -7.36 11.94 -20.20
N GLY A 11 -7.78 13.01 -19.51
CA GLY A 11 -8.22 12.98 -18.11
C GLY A 11 -7.10 13.48 -17.22
N SER A 12 -7.28 14.66 -16.63
CA SER A 12 -6.22 15.40 -15.95
C SER A 12 -5.76 14.69 -14.68
N PHE A 13 -4.46 14.47 -14.57
CA PHE A 13 -3.79 14.17 -13.31
C PHE A 13 -3.55 15.48 -12.56
N PHE A 14 -3.82 15.47 -11.27
CA PHE A 14 -3.69 16.62 -10.38
C PHE A 14 -2.51 16.41 -9.43
N GLY A 15 -1.53 17.30 -9.48
CA GLY A 15 -0.37 17.25 -8.59
C GLY A 15 -0.69 17.77 -7.19
N ALA A 16 -0.27 17.04 -6.16
CA ALA A 16 -0.27 17.56 -4.80
C ALA A 16 0.87 18.57 -4.62
N LYS A 17 0.58 19.76 -4.06
CA LYS A 17 1.61 20.77 -3.81
C LYS A 17 2.70 20.20 -2.88
N ASN A 18 3.98 20.37 -3.28
CA ASN A 18 5.17 19.89 -2.56
C ASN A 18 5.24 18.36 -2.41
N SER A 19 4.64 17.61 -3.33
CA SER A 19 4.71 16.16 -3.37
C SER A 19 4.72 15.68 -4.82
N ASN A 20 5.37 14.54 -5.05
CA ASN A 20 5.39 13.88 -6.34
C ASN A 20 4.15 13.00 -6.57
N ILE A 21 3.20 13.00 -5.62
CA ILE A 21 1.95 12.26 -5.77
C ILE A 21 1.04 13.01 -6.73
N THR A 22 0.56 12.28 -7.72
CA THR A 22 -0.46 12.74 -8.66
C THR A 22 -1.75 11.96 -8.43
N ILE A 23 -2.87 12.64 -8.62
CA ILE A 23 -4.20 12.07 -8.41
C ILE A 23 -4.98 12.19 -9.70
N ARG A 24 -5.59 11.11 -10.15
CA ARG A 24 -6.63 11.15 -11.19
C ARG A 24 -7.95 10.77 -10.55
N MET A 25 -8.98 11.57 -10.78
CA MET A 25 -10.33 11.27 -10.34
C MET A 25 -11.21 11.15 -11.57
N ASP A 26 -11.98 10.07 -11.64
CA ASP A 26 -13.09 9.93 -12.57
C ASP A 26 -14.41 9.83 -11.76
N ARG A 27 -15.54 9.61 -12.44
CA ARG A 27 -16.86 9.55 -11.77
C ARG A 27 -16.98 8.45 -10.71
N HIS A 28 -16.11 7.43 -10.75
CA HIS A 28 -16.24 6.23 -9.93
C HIS A 28 -14.94 5.81 -9.22
N ASN A 29 -13.79 6.33 -9.64
CA ASN A 29 -12.49 5.88 -9.18
C ASN A 29 -11.57 7.07 -8.85
N VAL A 30 -10.71 6.83 -7.87
CA VAL A 30 -9.57 7.68 -7.55
C VAL A 30 -8.31 6.86 -7.75
N VAL A 31 -7.43 7.33 -8.63
CA VAL A 31 -6.12 6.74 -8.88
C VAL A 31 -5.07 7.65 -8.27
N LEU A 32 -4.33 7.13 -7.29
CA LEU A 32 -3.17 7.80 -6.73
C LEU A 32 -1.94 7.20 -7.39
N VAL A 33 -1.19 8.01 -8.12
CA VAL A 33 0.07 7.62 -8.74
C VAL A 33 1.18 8.29 -7.97
N ALA A 34 2.19 7.51 -7.64
CA ALA A 34 3.33 8.00 -6.91
C ALA A 34 4.62 7.38 -7.45
N PRO A 35 5.70 8.16 -7.50
CA PRO A 35 6.95 7.77 -8.16
C PRO A 35 7.64 6.64 -7.40
N GLU A 36 8.64 6.00 -8.01
CA GLU A 36 9.43 4.96 -7.31
C GLU A 36 10.26 5.51 -6.15
N CYS A 37 10.64 6.80 -6.20
CA CYS A 37 11.43 7.48 -5.19
C CYS A 37 10.56 8.44 -4.37
N TRP A 38 10.46 8.20 -3.07
CA TRP A 38 9.54 8.89 -2.17
C TRP A 38 10.29 9.71 -1.14
N CYS A 39 9.73 10.86 -0.78
CA CYS A 39 10.14 11.61 0.40
C CYS A 39 9.10 11.47 1.53
N PRO A 40 9.46 11.80 2.79
CA PRO A 40 8.50 11.79 3.91
C PRO A 40 7.25 12.64 3.65
N THR A 41 7.37 13.72 2.86
CA THR A 41 6.23 14.56 2.46
C THR A 41 5.25 13.79 1.58
N ASP A 42 5.73 12.94 0.67
CA ASP A 42 4.89 12.09 -0.16
C ASP A 42 4.10 11.11 0.70
N ILE A 43 4.74 10.50 1.70
CA ILE A 43 4.07 9.59 2.65
C ILE A 43 2.89 10.30 3.33
N ILE A 44 3.11 11.52 3.83
CA ILE A 44 2.06 12.32 4.48
C ILE A 44 0.92 12.63 3.51
N GLN A 45 1.22 13.01 2.26
CA GLN A 45 0.20 13.31 1.27
C GLN A 45 -0.57 12.07 0.83
N LEU A 46 0.09 10.92 0.71
CA LEU A 46 -0.56 9.64 0.42
C LEU A 46 -1.54 9.28 1.52
N PHE A 47 -1.08 9.31 2.77
CA PHE A 47 -1.93 9.04 3.92
C PHE A 47 -3.12 9.99 3.94
N ARG A 48 -2.91 11.29 3.68
CA ARG A 48 -4.00 12.28 3.61
C ARG A 48 -4.99 11.95 2.50
N ALA A 49 -4.52 11.60 1.31
CA ALA A 49 -5.38 11.17 0.23
C ALA A 49 -6.19 9.93 0.62
N ILE A 50 -5.58 8.92 1.26
CA ILE A 50 -6.29 7.75 1.76
C ILE A 50 -7.32 8.12 2.84
N SER A 51 -7.02 9.05 3.74
CA SER A 51 -8.01 9.49 4.75
C SER A 51 -9.22 10.18 4.13
N ILE A 52 -9.05 10.87 3.00
CA ILE A 52 -10.14 11.56 2.30
C ILE A 52 -10.95 10.55 1.47
N PHE A 53 -10.28 9.75 0.65
CA PHE A 53 -10.94 8.90 -0.35
C PHE A 53 -11.24 7.49 0.18
N GLY A 54 -10.45 6.98 1.12
CA GLY A 54 -10.55 5.64 1.67
C GLY A 54 -11.83 5.38 2.46
N ILE A 55 -12.45 6.41 3.03
CA ILE A 55 -13.71 6.27 3.78
C ILE A 55 -14.84 5.76 2.89
N ALA A 56 -14.86 6.17 1.62
CA ALA A 56 -15.88 5.76 0.65
C ALA A 56 -15.36 4.72 -0.37
N ALA A 57 -14.10 4.31 -0.27
CA ALA A 57 -13.49 3.41 -1.23
C ALA A 57 -13.96 1.97 -1.00
N HIS A 58 -14.84 1.49 -1.88
CA HIS A 58 -15.24 0.08 -1.89
C HIS A 58 -14.12 -0.83 -2.40
N THR A 59 -13.37 -0.37 -3.40
CA THR A 59 -12.28 -1.10 -4.03
C THR A 59 -10.99 -0.30 -3.97
N VAL A 60 -9.94 -0.93 -3.46
CA VAL A 60 -8.60 -0.36 -3.34
C VAL A 60 -7.63 -1.21 -4.14
N CYS A 61 -6.92 -0.59 -5.07
CA CYS A 61 -5.87 -1.22 -5.87
C CYS A 61 -4.57 -0.43 -5.69
N MET A 62 -3.48 -1.10 -5.36
CA MET A 62 -2.18 -0.46 -5.17
C MET A 62 -1.02 -1.43 -5.44
N ASP A 63 0.17 -0.88 -5.66
CA ASP A 63 1.38 -1.70 -5.79
C ASP A 63 1.89 -2.17 -4.42
N ALA A 64 2.60 -3.29 -4.42
CA ALA A 64 3.11 -3.93 -3.20
C ALA A 64 4.03 -3.00 -2.39
N SER A 65 4.83 -2.17 -3.06
CA SER A 65 5.67 -1.14 -2.44
C SER A 65 4.85 -0.10 -1.68
N ILE A 66 3.72 0.35 -2.22
CA ILE A 66 2.79 1.28 -1.54
C ILE A 66 2.24 0.65 -0.28
N PHE A 67 1.77 -0.59 -0.40
CA PHE A 67 1.18 -1.31 0.72
C PHE A 67 2.20 -1.58 1.83
N GLU A 68 3.43 -1.95 1.46
CA GLU A 68 4.56 -2.08 2.40
C GLU A 68 4.83 -0.76 3.13
N MET A 69 4.85 0.36 2.40
CA MET A 69 5.09 1.68 2.98
C MET A 69 3.99 2.11 3.95
N ILE A 70 2.72 1.88 3.61
CA ILE A 70 1.59 2.12 4.51
C ILE A 70 1.76 1.29 5.79
N THR A 71 2.09 0.00 5.64
CA THR A 71 2.38 -0.91 6.76
C THR A 71 3.51 -0.37 7.65
N ALA A 72 4.63 0.04 7.05
CA ALA A 72 5.79 0.59 7.76
C ALA A 72 5.45 1.89 8.50
N GLY A 73 4.68 2.78 7.87
CA GLY A 73 4.22 4.04 8.46
C GLY A 73 3.34 3.79 9.68
N ILE A 74 2.35 2.89 9.56
CA ILE A 74 1.48 2.49 10.68
C ILE A 74 2.31 1.89 11.82
N SER A 75 3.28 1.02 11.50
CA SER A 75 4.13 0.36 12.50
C SER A 75 4.97 1.38 13.27
N THR A 76 5.58 2.32 12.56
CA THR A 76 6.37 3.40 13.14
C THR A 76 5.55 4.22 14.14
N ILE A 77 4.31 4.57 13.78
CA ILE A 77 3.41 5.34 14.65
C ILE A 77 2.98 4.53 15.87
N LEU A 78 2.60 3.27 15.69
CA LEU A 78 2.17 2.41 16.81
C LEU A 78 3.31 2.08 17.79
N ILE A 79 4.53 1.93 17.27
CA ILE A 79 5.74 1.80 18.08
C ILE A 79 5.94 3.08 18.89
N GLN A 80 5.85 4.25 18.26
CA GLN A 80 5.97 5.53 18.96
C GLN A 80 4.91 5.73 20.04
N ASP A 81 3.65 5.37 19.80
CA ASP A 81 2.57 5.44 20.80
C ASP A 81 2.85 4.54 22.02
N ARG A 82 3.56 3.41 21.85
CA ARG A 82 4.02 2.58 22.99
C ARG A 82 5.19 3.18 23.75
N PHE A 83 6.08 3.88 23.06
CA PHE A 83 7.31 4.44 23.64
C PHE A 83 7.21 5.89 24.11
N SER A 84 6.12 6.60 23.78
CA SER A 84 5.82 7.96 24.27
C SER A 84 5.41 8.02 25.76
N LEU A 85 5.64 6.92 26.50
CA LEU A 85 5.83 6.92 27.96
C LEU A 85 7.28 7.26 28.37
N ARG A 86 8.19 7.56 27.44
CA ARG A 86 9.55 8.09 27.70
C ARG A 86 9.83 9.34 26.87
N ASP A 87 9.87 10.47 27.56
CA ASP A 87 9.71 11.85 27.07
C ASP A 87 10.78 12.45 26.11
N GLU A 88 11.87 11.78 25.76
CA GLU A 88 12.99 12.49 25.10
C GLU A 88 13.03 12.44 23.56
N PHE A 89 12.29 11.54 22.90
CA PHE A 89 12.33 11.43 21.42
C PHE A 89 11.30 12.34 20.71
N MET A 90 10.33 12.88 21.45
CA MET A 90 9.15 13.57 20.94
C MET A 90 9.46 14.94 20.30
N ASN A 91 10.56 15.59 20.69
CA ASN A 91 10.90 16.94 20.20
C ASN A 91 11.51 16.97 18.79
N ARG A 92 11.94 15.83 18.22
CA ARG A 92 12.62 15.79 16.91
C ARG A 92 11.69 15.56 15.71
N LEU A 93 10.43 15.18 15.92
CA LEU A 93 9.51 14.84 14.83
C LEU A 93 8.20 15.62 14.94
N ARG A 94 8.25 16.93 14.67
CA ARG A 94 7.09 17.82 14.48
C ARG A 94 6.18 17.43 13.28
N PHE A 95 6.37 16.25 12.70
CA PHE A 95 5.67 15.74 11.52
C PHE A 95 4.49 14.81 11.87
N LEU A 96 4.39 14.34 13.11
CA LEU A 96 3.53 13.22 13.52
C LEU A 96 2.07 13.51 13.92
N PRO A 97 1.66 14.70 14.43
CA PRO A 97 0.29 14.87 14.92
C PRO A 97 -0.75 14.63 13.80
N HIS A 98 -0.48 15.14 12.60
CA HIS A 98 -1.33 14.93 11.42
C HIS A 98 -1.23 13.51 10.85
N LEU A 99 -0.10 12.82 11.03
CA LEU A 99 0.03 11.43 10.58
C LEU A 99 -0.84 10.49 11.44
N ARG A 100 -0.98 10.76 12.74
CA ARG A 100 -1.78 9.94 13.66
C ARG A 100 -3.26 9.93 13.28
N GLU A 101 -3.86 11.11 13.11
CA GLU A 101 -5.28 11.23 12.71
C GLU A 101 -5.55 10.58 11.36
N VAL A 102 -4.63 10.80 10.42
CA VAL A 102 -4.73 10.30 9.06
C VAL A 102 -4.52 8.78 9.01
N VAL A 103 -3.64 8.23 9.84
CA VAL A 103 -3.47 6.78 9.98
C VAL A 103 -4.69 6.14 10.63
N ILE A 104 -5.28 6.74 11.67
CA ILE A 104 -6.53 6.24 12.26
C ILE A 104 -7.65 6.20 11.21
N ALA A 105 -7.75 7.22 10.36
CA ALA A 105 -8.69 7.23 9.24
C ALA A 105 -8.35 6.14 8.19
N CYS A 106 -7.07 5.91 7.93
CA CYS A 106 -6.58 4.86 7.01
C CYS A 106 -6.86 3.43 7.53
N VAL A 107 -6.73 3.18 8.84
CA VAL A 107 -6.99 1.87 9.48
C VAL A 107 -8.48 1.52 9.49
N ARG A 108 -9.35 2.53 9.40
CA ARG A 108 -10.80 2.36 9.24
C ARG A 108 -11.25 2.31 7.78
N CYS A 109 -10.32 2.12 6.84
CA CYS A 109 -10.68 1.92 5.44
C CYS A 109 -11.53 0.64 5.36
N CYS A 110 -12.84 0.82 5.16
CA CYS A 110 -13.82 -0.25 4.97
C CYS A 110 -13.68 -0.86 3.56
N CYS A 111 -12.45 -1.10 3.11
CA CYS A 111 -12.20 -1.60 1.78
C CYS A 111 -12.80 -3.00 1.65
N PHE A 112 -13.87 -3.09 0.87
CA PHE A 112 -14.55 -4.35 0.59
C PHE A 112 -13.69 -5.21 -0.36
N GLN A 113 -12.89 -4.56 -1.20
CA GLN A 113 -11.99 -5.22 -2.15
C GLN A 113 -10.58 -4.62 -2.07
N LEU A 114 -9.57 -5.47 -1.84
CA LEU A 114 -8.15 -5.11 -1.88
C LEU A 114 -7.46 -5.86 -3.02
N THR A 115 -6.81 -5.13 -3.93
CA THR A 115 -5.95 -5.70 -4.97
C THR A 115 -4.52 -5.18 -4.80
N LEU A 116 -3.57 -6.10 -4.70
CA LEU A 116 -2.15 -5.80 -4.64
C LEU A 116 -1.48 -6.21 -5.95
N ASN A 117 -0.95 -5.23 -6.68
CA ASN A 117 -0.13 -5.48 -7.86
C ASN A 117 1.32 -5.69 -7.43
N VAL A 118 1.90 -6.82 -7.85
CA VAL A 118 3.23 -7.21 -7.39
C VAL A 118 4.12 -7.43 -8.60
N PRO A 119 4.74 -6.38 -9.18
CA PRO A 119 5.74 -6.57 -10.22
C PRO A 119 6.93 -7.37 -9.68
N LEU A 120 7.70 -8.01 -10.59
CA LEU A 120 8.83 -8.86 -10.22
C LEU A 120 9.84 -8.17 -9.29
N LYS A 121 10.06 -6.86 -9.50
CA LYS A 121 10.99 -6.04 -8.69
C LYS A 121 10.50 -5.81 -7.25
N GLU A 122 9.21 -6.00 -6.97
CA GLU A 122 8.56 -5.72 -5.68
C GLU A 122 8.17 -6.99 -4.91
N LEU A 123 8.55 -8.18 -5.37
CA LEU A 123 8.25 -9.44 -4.67
C LEU A 123 8.72 -9.43 -3.20
N ARG A 124 9.84 -8.75 -2.92
CA ARG A 124 10.40 -8.65 -1.56
C ARG A 124 9.49 -7.86 -0.61
N CYS A 125 8.70 -6.92 -1.12
CA CYS A 125 7.74 -6.13 -0.34
C CYS A 125 6.77 -7.06 0.40
N LEU A 126 6.30 -8.13 -0.26
CA LEU A 126 5.39 -9.12 0.31
C LEU A 126 5.92 -9.79 1.59
N SER A 127 7.22 -10.06 1.64
CA SER A 127 7.83 -10.67 2.83
C SER A 127 8.14 -9.67 3.93
N ARG A 128 8.54 -8.44 3.56
CA ARG A 128 8.87 -7.39 4.51
C ARG A 128 7.66 -6.90 5.30
N ILE A 129 6.46 -6.94 4.73
CA ILE A 129 5.20 -6.60 5.42
C ILE A 129 5.11 -7.30 6.78
N SER A 130 5.38 -8.61 6.83
CA SER A 130 5.35 -9.37 8.08
C SER A 130 6.42 -8.97 9.10
N GLY A 131 7.52 -8.39 8.64
CA GLY A 131 8.63 -7.93 9.47
C GLY A 131 8.33 -6.66 10.27
N TYR A 132 7.29 -5.90 9.91
CA TYR A 132 6.90 -4.68 10.64
C TYR A 132 6.13 -4.96 11.95
N GLY A 133 5.90 -6.22 12.31
CA GLY A 133 5.26 -6.60 13.57
C GLY A 133 3.79 -6.18 13.68
N LEU A 134 3.14 -5.88 12.55
CA LEU A 134 1.72 -5.54 12.50
C LEU A 134 0.86 -6.75 12.15
N CYS A 135 -0.27 -6.87 12.84
CA CYS A 135 -1.35 -7.76 12.41
C CYS A 135 -2.11 -7.11 11.24
N PRO A 136 -2.60 -7.88 10.24
CA PRO A 136 -3.38 -7.36 9.13
C PRO A 136 -4.61 -6.53 9.54
N GLU A 137 -5.24 -6.88 10.66
CA GLU A 137 -6.40 -6.20 11.25
C GLU A 137 -6.11 -4.76 11.67
N ARG A 138 -4.82 -4.40 11.81
CA ARG A 138 -4.38 -3.03 12.05
C ARG A 138 -4.31 -2.21 10.76
N ILE A 139 -4.52 -2.81 9.60
CA ILE A 139 -4.44 -2.15 8.29
C ILE A 139 -5.81 -2.16 7.61
N PHE A 140 -6.53 -3.27 7.68
CA PHE A 140 -7.89 -3.40 7.13
C PHE A 140 -8.73 -4.37 7.97
N GLU A 141 -10.05 -4.18 7.95
CA GLU A 141 -10.96 -5.08 8.65
C GLU A 141 -11.18 -6.38 7.86
N ARG A 142 -10.56 -7.48 8.31
CA ARG A 142 -10.67 -8.80 7.64
C ARG A 142 -12.11 -9.31 7.49
N ARG A 143 -13.03 -8.87 8.36
CA ARG A 143 -14.46 -9.25 8.29
C ARG A 143 -15.21 -8.48 7.20
N ALA A 144 -14.88 -7.21 7.01
CA ALA A 144 -15.45 -6.37 5.96
C ALA A 144 -14.85 -6.66 4.57
N LEU A 145 -13.65 -7.26 4.54
CA LEU A 145 -12.98 -7.63 3.30
C LEU A 145 -13.68 -8.81 2.61
N SER A 146 -14.25 -8.56 1.44
CA SER A 146 -14.91 -9.56 0.61
C SER A 146 -14.00 -10.17 -0.44
N ILE A 147 -12.99 -9.41 -0.90
CA ILE A 147 -11.95 -9.97 -1.76
C ILE A 147 -10.58 -9.37 -1.46
N CYS A 148 -9.57 -10.23 -1.40
CA CYS A 148 -8.16 -9.91 -1.37
C CYS A 148 -7.51 -10.58 -2.59
N ARG A 149 -7.08 -9.78 -3.56
CA ARG A 149 -6.44 -10.25 -4.78
C ARG A 149 -4.97 -9.90 -4.78
N LEU A 150 -4.14 -10.90 -5.06
CA LEU A 150 -2.71 -10.73 -5.32
C LEU A 150 -2.45 -10.91 -6.81
N CYS A 151 -2.10 -9.84 -7.51
CA CYS A 151 -1.76 -9.86 -8.94
C CYS A 151 -0.26 -10.10 -9.10
N LEU A 152 0.11 -11.24 -9.69
CA LEU A 152 1.47 -11.72 -9.83
C LEU A 152 1.85 -11.87 -11.32
N PRO A 153 3.11 -11.60 -11.70
CA PRO A 153 3.57 -11.84 -13.06
C PRO A 153 3.58 -13.33 -13.36
N SER A 154 3.05 -13.71 -14.53
CA SER A 154 3.07 -15.07 -15.02
C SER A 154 4.48 -15.50 -15.41
N THR A 155 4.92 -16.63 -14.86
CA THR A 155 6.23 -17.22 -15.15
C THR A 155 6.26 -17.96 -16.49
N ASN A 156 5.12 -18.07 -17.17
CA ASN A 156 4.96 -18.89 -18.38
C ASN A 156 5.23 -18.11 -19.68
N ARG A 157 5.65 -16.84 -19.62
CA ARG A 157 6.03 -16.09 -20.83
C ARG A 157 7.44 -16.50 -21.26
N PRO A 158 7.65 -16.93 -22.53
CA PRO A 158 8.98 -17.10 -23.08
C PRO A 158 9.65 -15.72 -23.15
N SER A 159 10.59 -15.45 -22.25
CA SER A 159 11.45 -14.27 -22.36
C SER A 159 12.43 -14.46 -23.52
N PRO A 160 12.63 -13.44 -24.38
CA PRO A 160 13.75 -13.45 -25.31
C PRO A 160 15.07 -13.56 -24.54
N ALA A 161 16.03 -14.25 -25.13
CA ALA A 161 17.13 -14.96 -24.50
C ALA A 161 18.24 -14.11 -23.81
N SER A 162 17.97 -12.91 -23.28
CA SER A 162 19.02 -12.06 -22.68
C SER A 162 18.89 -11.74 -21.19
N ASP A 163 17.82 -12.12 -20.50
CA ASP A 163 17.66 -11.76 -19.09
C ASP A 163 18.39 -12.72 -18.14
N LYS A 164 19.57 -12.29 -17.70
CA LYS A 164 20.42 -12.95 -16.68
C LYS A 164 19.81 -12.98 -15.27
N ASN A 165 18.61 -12.43 -15.06
CA ASN A 165 17.90 -12.39 -13.78
C ASN A 165 16.63 -13.24 -13.80
N LYS A 166 16.74 -14.54 -14.13
CA LYS A 166 15.62 -15.47 -13.95
C LYS A 166 15.36 -15.66 -12.45
N ILE A 167 14.42 -14.90 -11.91
CA ILE A 167 13.84 -15.15 -10.58
C ILE A 167 13.16 -16.51 -10.66
N SER A 168 13.62 -17.47 -9.87
CA SER A 168 13.05 -18.82 -9.87
C SER A 168 11.62 -18.81 -9.29
N ASN A 169 10.74 -19.66 -9.80
CA ASN A 169 9.38 -19.84 -9.26
C ASN A 169 9.39 -20.18 -7.76
N ARG A 170 10.45 -20.86 -7.28
CA ARG A 170 10.67 -21.12 -5.85
C ARG A 170 10.82 -19.83 -5.04
N SER A 171 11.52 -18.83 -5.58
CA SER A 171 11.71 -17.52 -4.93
C SER A 171 10.39 -16.74 -4.84
N ILE A 172 9.61 -16.72 -5.93
CA ILE A 172 8.28 -16.09 -5.97
C ILE A 172 7.35 -16.73 -4.92
N ASN A 173 7.29 -18.06 -4.92
CA ASN A 173 6.45 -18.81 -3.99
C ASN A 173 6.84 -18.56 -2.53
N GLY A 174 8.13 -18.40 -2.22
CA GLY A 174 8.59 -18.06 -0.87
C GLY A 174 8.02 -16.71 -0.37
N HIS A 175 8.08 -15.70 -1.22
CA HIS A 175 7.55 -14.37 -0.89
C HIS A 175 6.03 -14.38 -0.73
N VAL A 176 5.33 -15.04 -1.66
CA VAL A 176 3.87 -15.19 -1.62
C VAL A 176 3.41 -15.99 -0.40
N ASN A 177 4.08 -17.10 -0.07
CA ASN A 177 3.73 -17.91 1.10
C ASN A 177 3.96 -17.17 2.41
N THR A 178 4.94 -16.29 2.48
CA THR A 178 5.16 -15.43 3.66
C THR A 178 4.00 -14.45 3.82
N PHE A 179 3.59 -13.79 2.75
CA PHE A 179 2.42 -12.91 2.77
C PHE A 179 1.11 -13.65 3.09
N LYS A 180 0.89 -14.83 2.49
CA LYS A 180 -0.30 -15.67 2.76
C LYS A 180 -0.42 -16.05 4.24
N ARG A 181 0.70 -16.39 4.88
CA ARG A 181 0.71 -16.68 6.32
C ARG A 181 0.41 -15.43 7.14
N TRP A 182 1.00 -14.30 6.77
CA TRP A 182 0.79 -13.04 7.46
C TRP A 182 -0.67 -12.56 7.39
N ILE A 183 -1.30 -12.60 6.21
CA ILE A 183 -2.70 -12.19 6.03
C ILE A 183 -3.71 -13.19 6.59
N ASP A 184 -3.24 -14.40 6.93
CA ASP A 184 -4.07 -15.56 7.21
C ASP A 184 -5.03 -15.88 6.05
N ALA A 185 -4.45 -16.18 4.88
CA ALA A 185 -5.21 -16.51 3.67
C ALA A 185 -6.17 -17.69 3.87
N THR A 186 -5.88 -18.58 4.82
CA THR A 186 -6.74 -19.69 5.21
C THR A 186 -8.07 -19.25 5.81
N SER A 187 -8.09 -18.21 6.67
CA SER A 187 -9.35 -17.67 7.19
C SER A 187 -10.13 -16.83 6.18
N LEU A 188 -9.46 -16.35 5.13
CA LEU A 188 -10.12 -15.67 4.02
C LEU A 188 -10.88 -16.62 3.10
N LYS A 189 -10.48 -17.90 3.01
CA LYS A 189 -11.10 -18.91 2.12
C LYS A 189 -11.17 -18.38 0.68
N GLU A 190 -12.35 -18.45 0.06
CA GLU A 190 -12.64 -18.00 -1.31
C GLU A 190 -12.44 -16.48 -1.52
N ARG A 191 -12.39 -15.70 -0.42
CA ARG A 191 -12.14 -14.26 -0.48
C ARG A 191 -10.69 -13.95 -0.85
N TYR A 192 -9.76 -14.89 -0.69
CA TYR A 192 -8.38 -14.72 -1.16
C TYR A 192 -8.18 -15.35 -2.53
N CYS A 193 -7.65 -14.59 -3.49
CA CYS A 193 -7.33 -15.09 -4.82
C CYS A 193 -5.98 -14.58 -5.33
N GLN A 194 -5.35 -15.37 -6.20
CA GLN A 194 -4.14 -14.99 -6.93
C GLN A 194 -4.50 -14.88 -8.41
N HIS A 195 -4.11 -13.77 -9.03
CA HIS A 195 -4.30 -13.53 -10.45
C HIS A 195 -2.94 -13.42 -11.12
N TYR A 196 -2.72 -14.18 -12.20
CA TYR A 196 -1.46 -14.16 -12.94
C TYR A 196 -1.64 -13.44 -14.27
N TYR A 197 -0.74 -12.50 -14.60
CA TYR A 197 -0.78 -11.67 -15.81
C TYR A 197 0.46 -11.82 -16.71
#